data_AF-A0A961LHS7-F1
#
_entry.id   AF-A0A961LHS7-F1
#
_cell.length_a   1.000
_cell.length_b   1.000
_cell.length_c   1.000
_cell.angle_alpha   90.00
_cell.angle_beta   90.00
_cell.angle_gamma   90.00
#
_symmetry.space_group_name_H-M   'P 1'
#
loop_
_entity.id
_entity.type
_entity.pdbx_description
1 polymer ?
#
loop_
_entity_poly.entity_id
_entity_poly.type
_entity_poly.pdbx_seq_one_letter_code
_entity_poly.pdbx_strand_id
1 'polypeptide(L)'
;MSKFVPRVFSGMQPTGNLHLGNYLGAMLNWIHMQDTHECIYCVVDMHAITVWQEPQELHRAIRDVTAAYLACGLDPKKSIIFNQSQVAEHAELAWILNCVARMGWLNRMTQFKEKA
;
A
#
# COMPACT_ATOMS: atom_id res chain seq x y z
N MET A 1 -27.36 -12.29 -13.42
CA MET A 1 -25.88 -12.13 -13.47
C MET A 1 -25.52 -11.06 -12.45
N SER A 2 -24.66 -11.36 -11.46
CA SER A 2 -24.21 -10.32 -10.53
C SER A 2 -23.42 -9.27 -11.32
N LYS A 3 -23.73 -7.99 -11.10
CA LYS A 3 -23.03 -6.89 -11.75
C LYS A 3 -21.59 -6.88 -11.24
N PHE A 4 -20.60 -7.00 -12.13
CA PHE A 4 -19.20 -6.87 -11.77
C PHE A 4 -18.96 -5.45 -11.24
N VAL A 5 -18.44 -5.34 -10.02
CA VAL A 5 -18.05 -4.06 -9.42
C VAL A 5 -16.54 -3.91 -9.60
N PRO A 6 -16.07 -2.84 -10.25
CA PRO A 6 -14.64 -2.58 -10.37
C PRO A 6 -13.97 -2.47 -8.99
N ARG A 7 -12.78 -3.06 -8.86
CA ARG A 7 -12.01 -3.11 -7.62
C ARG A 7 -10.72 -2.31 -7.74
N VAL A 8 -10.42 -1.53 -6.71
CA VAL A 8 -9.21 -0.71 -6.62
C VAL A 8 -8.34 -1.24 -5.48
N PHE A 9 -7.07 -1.50 -5.76
CA PHE A 9 -6.06 -1.79 -4.74
C PHE A 9 -5.02 -0.68 -4.74
N SER A 10 -4.76 -0.09 -3.57
CA SER A 10 -3.76 0.96 -3.41
C SER A 10 -2.89 0.72 -2.19
N GLY A 11 -1.58 0.89 -2.35
CA GLY A 11 -0.60 0.73 -1.28
C GLY A 11 0.11 2.05 -0.98
N MET A 12 0.27 2.40 0.30
CA MET A 12 1.14 3.50 0.72
C MET A 12 2.17 3.05 1.74
N GLN A 13 3.41 3.45 1.50
CA GLN A 13 4.53 3.15 2.37
C GLN A 13 4.45 3.99 3.67
N PRO A 14 4.70 3.39 4.84
CA PRO A 14 4.81 4.13 6.10
C PRO A 14 6.14 4.89 6.14
N THR A 15 6.15 6.14 5.68
CA THR A 15 7.35 7.01 5.62
C THR A 15 7.38 8.10 6.68
N GLY A 16 6.36 8.21 7.54
CA GLY A 16 6.26 9.20 8.63
C GLY A 16 6.00 10.65 8.20
N ASN A 17 6.21 11.00 6.92
CA ASN A 17 6.08 12.36 6.39
C ASN A 17 4.94 12.49 5.38
N LEU A 18 3.71 12.21 5.80
CA LEU A 18 2.53 12.54 5.02
C LEU A 18 2.45 14.05 4.83
N HIS A 19 2.52 14.50 3.58
CA HIS A 19 2.49 15.91 3.23
C HIS A 19 1.30 16.23 2.33
N LEU A 20 1.06 17.53 2.12
CA LEU A 20 -0.07 18.03 1.34
C LEU A 20 -0.14 17.42 -0.07
N GLY A 21 1.01 17.16 -0.69
CA GLY A 21 1.09 16.44 -1.97
C GLY A 21 0.46 15.05 -1.97
N ASN A 22 0.59 14.26 -0.90
CA ASN A 22 -0.07 12.94 -0.81
C ASN A 22 -1.59 13.11 -0.71
N TYR A 23 -2.03 14.13 0.03
CA TYR A 23 -3.45 14.39 0.24
C TYR A 23 -4.15 14.83 -1.05
N LEU A 24 -3.60 15.85 -1.71
CA LEU A 24 -4.16 16.40 -2.94
C LEU A 24 -3.97 15.46 -4.14
N GLY A 25 -2.86 14.71 -4.17
CA GLY A 25 -2.53 13.83 -5.29
C GLY A 25 -3.30 12.50 -5.28
N ALA A 26 -3.54 11.93 -4.10
CA ALA A 26 -4.07 10.57 -4.00
C ALA A 26 -5.27 10.45 -3.04
N MET A 27 -5.16 10.94 -1.80
CA MET A 27 -6.18 10.64 -0.78
C MET A 27 -7.55 11.23 -1.09
N LEU A 28 -7.63 12.45 -1.63
CA LEU A 28 -8.92 13.03 -2.06
C LEU A 28 -9.63 12.14 -3.10
N ASN A 29 -8.89 11.64 -4.08
CA ASN A 29 -9.44 10.74 -5.08
C ASN A 29 -9.88 9.42 -4.46
N TRP A 30 -9.11 8.88 -3.51
CA TRP A 30 -9.45 7.65 -2.82
C TRP A 30 -10.77 7.76 -2.05
N ILE A 31 -11.01 8.86 -1.35
CA ILE A 31 -12.27 9.10 -0.62
C ILE A 31 -13.47 9.03 -1.57
N HIS A 32 -13.40 9.70 -2.72
CA HIS A 32 -14.47 9.66 -3.73
C HIS A 32 -14.64 8.27 -4.38
N MET A 33 -13.56 7.50 -4.51
CA MET A 33 -13.62 6.16 -5.10
C MET A 33 -14.37 5.16 -4.22
N GLN A 34 -14.42 5.36 -2.89
CA GLN A 34 -15.14 4.46 -1.97
C GLN A 34 -16.64 4.36 -2.29
N ASP A 35 -17.21 5.37 -2.94
CA ASP A 35 -18.64 5.38 -3.29
C ASP A 35 -18.94 4.67 -4.62
N THR A 36 -17.91 4.41 -5.43
CA THR A 36 -18.06 3.90 -6.81
C THR A 36 -17.36 2.56 -7.05
N HIS A 37 -16.39 2.19 -6.21
CA HIS A 37 -15.54 1.01 -6.36
C HIS A 37 -15.45 0.23 -5.05
N GLU A 38 -15.16 -1.06 -5.17
CA GLU A 38 -14.64 -1.81 -4.02
C GLU A 38 -13.18 -1.44 -3.80
N CYS A 39 -12.88 -0.64 -2.77
CA CYS A 39 -11.53 -0.18 -2.51
C CYS A 39 -10.83 -0.99 -1.42
N ILE A 40 -9.54 -1.24 -1.64
CA ILE A 40 -8.63 -1.92 -0.73
C ILE A 40 -7.39 -1.04 -0.58
N TYR A 41 -7.15 -0.58 0.64
CA TYR A 41 -6.02 0.28 1.01
C TYR A 41 -5.07 -0.48 1.94
N CYS A 42 -3.83 -0.61 1.50
CA CYS A 42 -2.79 -1.39 2.17
C CYS A 42 -1.69 -0.46 2.66
N VAL A 43 -1.36 -0.50 3.95
CA VAL A 43 -0.12 0.11 4.47
C VAL A 43 1.01 -0.87 4.23
N VAL A 44 1.96 -0.53 3.34
CA VAL A 44 2.95 -1.48 2.82
C VAL A 44 4.23 -1.53 3.64
N ASP A 45 4.14 -2.04 4.87
CA ASP A 45 5.27 -2.15 5.79
C ASP A 45 6.35 -3.14 5.35
N MET A 46 6.00 -4.26 4.69
CA MET A 46 6.99 -5.17 4.11
C MET A 46 7.81 -4.51 2.99
N HIS A 47 7.22 -3.56 2.24
CA HIS A 47 7.98 -2.77 1.26
C HIS A 47 8.91 -1.76 1.94
N ALA A 48 8.56 -1.26 3.13
CA ALA A 48 9.38 -0.28 3.84
C ALA A 48 10.72 -0.85 4.30
N ILE A 49 10.76 -2.12 4.72
CA ILE A 49 11.96 -2.80 5.22
C ILE A 49 12.93 -3.25 4.12
N THR A 50 12.64 -2.97 2.84
CA THR A 50 13.61 -3.18 1.74
C THR A 50 14.80 -2.22 1.81
N VAL A 51 14.69 -1.18 2.65
CA VAL A 51 15.80 -0.36 3.14
C VAL A 51 15.76 -0.36 4.67
N TRP A 52 16.87 -0.02 5.32
CA TRP A 52 16.93 0.00 6.79
C TRP A 52 15.87 0.94 7.37
N GLN A 53 15.19 0.47 8.42
CA GLN A 53 14.24 1.24 9.21
C GLN A 53 14.61 1.13 10.68
N GLU A 54 14.40 2.19 11.44
CA GLU A 54 14.37 2.07 12.90
C GLU A 54 13.04 1.39 13.29
N PRO A 55 13.04 0.27 14.05
CA PRO A 55 11.83 -0.50 14.36
C PRO A 55 10.69 0.26 15.07
N GLN A 56 11.02 1.07 16.07
CA GLN A 56 10.05 1.89 16.81
C GLN A 56 9.46 2.99 15.90
N GLU A 57 10.29 3.63 15.08
CA GLU A 57 9.82 4.65 14.13
C GLU A 57 8.93 4.05 13.04
N LEU A 58 9.28 2.87 12.51
CA LEU A 58 8.44 2.16 11.54
C LEU A 58 7.07 1.82 12.13
N HIS A 59 7.05 1.28 13.35
CA HIS A 59 5.80 0.95 14.05
C HIS A 59 4.90 2.18 14.26
N ARG A 60 5.52 3.31 14.60
CA ARG A 60 4.83 4.60 14.71
C ARG A 60 4.31 5.07 13.35
N ALA A 61 5.14 5.05 12.32
CA ALA A 61 4.78 5.49 10.97
C ALA A 61 3.61 4.68 10.37
N ILE A 62 3.52 3.36 10.64
CA ILE A 62 2.38 2.53 10.22
C ILE A 62 1.08 3.06 10.85
N ARG A 63 1.10 3.39 12.14
CA ARG A 63 -0.05 3.93 12.86
C ARG A 63 -0.40 5.33 12.36
N ASP A 64 0.59 6.18 12.13
CA ASP A 64 0.39 7.55 11.66
C ASP A 64 -0.25 7.57 10.27
N VAL A 65 0.20 6.71 9.34
CA VAL A 65 -0.44 6.57 8.02
C VAL A 65 -1.87 6.07 8.13
N THR A 66 -2.10 5.06 8.96
CA THR A 66 -3.45 4.52 9.19
C THR A 66 -4.37 5.57 9.80
N ALA A 67 -3.88 6.35 10.77
CA ALA A 67 -4.61 7.44 11.39
C ALA A 67 -4.95 8.53 10.37
N ALA A 68 -4.00 8.89 9.49
CA ALA A 68 -4.23 9.86 8.44
C ALA A 68 -5.28 9.39 7.43
N TYR A 69 -5.30 8.11 7.05
CA TYR A 69 -6.37 7.55 6.21
C TYR A 69 -7.75 7.82 6.79
N LEU A 70 -7.95 7.44 8.05
CA LEU A 70 -9.22 7.61 8.74
C LEU A 70 -9.57 9.09 8.90
N ALA A 71 -8.60 9.92 9.29
CA ALA A 71 -8.79 11.34 9.52
C ALA A 71 -9.13 12.11 8.23
N CYS A 72 -8.56 11.72 7.10
CA CYS A 72 -8.85 12.31 5.80
C CYS A 72 -10.22 11.92 5.25
N GLY A 73 -10.84 10.85 5.76
CA GLY A 73 -12.21 10.45 5.40
C GLY A 73 -12.33 9.07 4.78
N LEU A 74 -11.28 8.25 4.77
CA LEU A 74 -11.42 6.85 4.37
C LEU A 74 -12.25 6.10 5.42
N ASP A 75 -13.43 5.63 5.00
CA ASP A 75 -14.34 4.88 5.87
C ASP A 75 -14.05 3.37 5.81
N PRO A 76 -13.63 2.72 6.92
CA PRO A 76 -13.39 1.28 6.98
C PRO A 76 -14.67 0.44 6.84
N LYS A 77 -15.85 1.06 6.93
CA LYS A 77 -17.14 0.38 6.64
C LYS A 77 -17.42 0.29 5.14
N LYS A 78 -16.79 1.16 4.33
CA LYS A 78 -16.94 1.19 2.86
C LYS A 78 -15.80 0.50 2.13
N SER A 79 -14.64 0.38 2.76
CA SER A 79 -13.42 -0.13 2.11
C SER A 79 -12.56 -0.93 3.08
N ILE A 80 -11.74 -1.83 2.55
CA ILE A 80 -10.79 -2.59 3.35
C ILE A 80 -9.56 -1.72 3.59
N ILE A 81 -9.18 -1.54 4.85
CA ILE A 81 -7.95 -0.84 5.24
C ILE A 81 -7.16 -1.79 6.14
N PHE A 82 -5.93 -2.13 5.75
CA PHE A 82 -5.13 -3.11 6.48
C PHE A 82 -3.63 -2.86 6.37
N ASN A 83 -2.86 -3.48 7.27
CA ASN A 83 -1.41 -3.48 7.24
C ASN A 83 -0.88 -4.73 6.52
N GLN A 84 0.06 -4.56 5.59
CA GLN A 84 0.54 -5.62 4.69
C GLN A 84 1.06 -6.85 5.44
N SER A 85 1.91 -6.67 6.46
CA SER A 85 2.49 -7.78 7.24
C SER A 85 1.46 -8.59 8.04
N GLN A 86 0.23 -8.10 8.19
CA GLN A 86 -0.84 -8.80 8.92
C GLN A 86 -1.59 -9.81 8.04
N VAL A 87 -1.25 -9.91 6.76
CA VAL A 87 -1.86 -10.81 5.78
C VAL A 87 -0.75 -11.63 5.12
N ALA A 88 -0.52 -12.83 5.64
CA ALA A 88 0.60 -13.71 5.27
C ALA A 88 0.62 -14.06 3.76
N GLU A 89 -0.56 -14.06 3.14
CA GLU A 89 -0.79 -14.36 1.73
C GLU A 89 0.02 -13.42 0.80
N HIS A 90 0.36 -12.21 1.24
CA HIS A 90 1.26 -11.33 0.48
C HIS A 90 2.65 -11.96 0.31
N ALA A 91 3.23 -12.50 1.37
CA ALA A 91 4.55 -13.13 1.35
C ALA A 91 4.52 -14.47 0.59
N GLU A 92 3.49 -15.27 0.84
CA GLU A 92 3.30 -16.58 0.20
C GLU A 92 3.11 -16.46 -1.31
N LEU A 93 2.26 -15.52 -1.75
CA LEU A 93 2.05 -15.28 -3.17
C LEU A 93 3.29 -14.69 -3.82
N ALA A 94 4.00 -13.77 -3.15
CA ALA A 94 5.25 -13.23 -3.67
C ALA A 94 6.30 -14.33 -3.92
N TRP A 95 6.39 -15.33 -3.03
CA TRP A 95 7.27 -16.49 -3.23
C TRP A 95 6.92 -17.27 -4.51
N ILE A 96 5.64 -17.57 -4.72
CA ILE A 96 5.18 -18.26 -5.94
C ILE A 96 5.47 -17.42 -7.19
N LEU A 97 5.21 -16.10 -7.13
CA LEU A 97 5.45 -15.18 -8.26
C LEU A 97 6.94 -15.07 -8.60
N ASN A 98 7.84 -15.18 -7.62
CA ASN A 98 9.28 -15.22 -7.87
C ASN A 98 9.71 -16.43 -8.71
N CYS A 99 8.99 -17.55 -8.65
CA CYS A 99 9.29 -18.73 -9.48
C CYS A 99 8.96 -18.56 -10.96
N VAL A 100 8.14 -17.56 -11.32
CA VAL A 100 7.78 -17.25 -12.72
C VAL A 100 8.39 -15.94 -13.21
N ALA A 101 8.82 -15.06 -12.30
CA ALA A 101 9.49 -13.81 -12.63
C ALA A 101 10.92 -14.06 -13.13
N ARG A 102 11.29 -13.44 -14.25
CA ARG A 102 12.64 -13.57 -14.82
C ARG A 102 13.59 -12.57 -14.16
N MET A 103 14.78 -13.02 -13.76
CA MET A 103 15.83 -12.13 -13.20
C MET A 103 16.15 -10.93 -14.11
N GLY A 104 16.15 -11.14 -15.43
CA GLY A 104 16.38 -10.06 -16.39
C GLY A 104 15.31 -8.95 -16.37
N TRP A 105 14.09 -9.23 -15.90
CA TRP A 105 13.04 -8.21 -15.72
C TRP A 105 13.33 -7.35 -14.50
N LEU A 106 13.70 -7.98 -13.38
CA LEU A 106 14.08 -7.28 -12.15
C LEU A 106 15.28 -6.36 -12.39
N ASN A 107 16.33 -6.85 -13.05
CA ASN A 107 17.53 -6.08 -13.36
C ASN A 107 17.30 -4.88 -14.31
N ARG A 108 16.17 -4.82 -15.01
CA ARG A 108 15.82 -3.71 -15.90
C ARG A 108 14.98 -2.63 -15.24
N MET A 109 14.47 -2.85 -14.03
CA MET A 109 13.69 -1.84 -13.31
C MET A 109 14.59 -0.66 -12.95
N THR A 110 14.20 0.55 -13.35
CA THR A 110 14.97 1.78 -13.07
C THR A 110 15.12 1.99 -11.57
N GLN A 111 14.05 1.77 -10.81
CA GLN A 111 14.04 1.91 -9.35
C GLN A 111 14.97 0.89 -8.67
N PHE A 112 15.17 -0.28 -9.26
CA PHE A 112 16.12 -1.26 -8.74
C PHE A 112 17.56 -0.80 -8.98
N LYS A 113 17.86 -0.25 -10.17
CA LYS A 113 19.18 0.29 -10.51
C LYS A 113 19.56 1.54 -9.73
N GLU A 114 18.57 2.38 -9.41
CA GLU A 114 18.80 3.62 -8.64
C GLU A 114 19.00 3.38 -7.14
N LYS A 115 18.52 2.25 -6.62
CA LYS A 115 18.62 1.88 -5.21
C LYS A 115 19.75 0.89 -4.88
N ALA A 116 20.35 0.27 -5.89
CA ALA A 116 21.50 -0.64 -5.75
C ALA A 116 22.82 0.16 -5.72
#